data_AF-M6QA78-F1
#
_entry.id   AF-M6QA78-F1
#
_cell.length_a   1.000
_cell.length_b   1.000
_cell.length_c   1.000
_cell.angle_alpha   90.00
_cell.angle_beta   90.00
_cell.angle_gamma   90.00
#
_symmetry.space_group_name_H-M   'P 1'
#
loop_
_entity.id
_entity.type
_entity.pdbx_description
1 polymer ?
#
loop_
_entity_poly.entity_id
_entity_poly.type
_entity_poly.pdbx_seq_one_letter_code
_entity_poly.pdbx_strand_id
1 'polypeptide(L)'
;MIGDKAYDSDGLDGHILQQYETKIIAPHRKKRKQPTQDGRGLRRYKRRWKIERLFAWLQNFRRLVVRYEYYDFNFDGFIALGCAMILLRHF
;
A
#
# COMPACT_ATOMS: atom_id res chain seq x y z
N MET A 1 4.03 2.66 9.82
CA MET A 1 3.80 1.95 8.53
C MET A 1 2.43 1.26 8.55
N ILE A 2 1.77 1.09 7.40
CA ILE A 2 0.54 0.27 7.29
C ILE A 2 0.91 -1.04 6.59
N GLY A 3 0.58 -2.17 7.22
CA GLY A 3 0.91 -3.50 6.72
C GLY A 3 -0.33 -4.33 6.45
N ASP A 4 -0.18 -5.39 5.67
CA ASP A 4 -1.22 -6.42 5.55
C ASP A 4 -1.33 -7.27 6.80
N LYS A 5 -2.43 -8.01 6.90
CA LYS A 5 -2.65 -8.99 7.96
C LYS A 5 -1.52 -10.01 8.13
N ALA A 6 -0.77 -10.27 7.06
CA ALA A 6 0.39 -11.14 7.09
C ALA A 6 1.48 -10.62 8.05
N TYR A 7 1.60 -9.29 8.19
CA TYR A 7 2.56 -8.60 9.07
C TYR A 7 2.19 -8.63 10.55
N ASP A 8 1.08 -9.30 10.93
CA ASP A 8 0.73 -9.52 12.35
C ASP A 8 1.73 -10.48 13.01
N SER A 9 2.82 -9.91 13.56
CA SER A 9 3.90 -10.63 14.24
C SER A 9 4.57 -9.72 15.27
N ASP A 10 4.59 -10.14 16.53
CA ASP A 10 5.09 -9.31 17.64
C ASP A 10 6.61 -9.11 17.58
N GLY A 11 7.35 -10.14 17.16
CA GLY A 11 8.80 -10.01 16.97
C GLY A 11 9.16 -9.04 15.85
N LEU A 12 8.36 -9.05 14.77
CA LEU A 12 8.55 -8.14 13.64
C LEU A 12 8.20 -6.70 14.03
N ASP A 13 7.09 -6.51 14.74
CA ASP A 13 6.66 -5.20 15.24
C ASP A 13 7.72 -4.61 16.19
N GLY A 14 8.26 -5.43 17.10
CA GLY A 14 9.31 -5.02 18.03
C GLY A 14 10.61 -4.64 17.31
N HIS A 15 11.05 -5.45 16.36
CA HIS A 15 12.26 -5.19 15.57
C HIS A 15 12.15 -3.89 14.75
N ILE A 16 11.01 -3.66 14.10
CA ILE A 16 10.79 -2.45 13.29
C ILE A 16 10.65 -1.21 14.17
N LEU A 17 10.04 -1.34 15.34
CA LEU A 17 9.98 -0.24 16.31
C LEU A 17 11.37 0.11 16.85
N GLN A 18 12.22 -0.87 17.13
CA GLN A 18 13.59 -0.64 17.62
C GLN A 18 14.50 -0.05 16.55
N GLN A 19 14.43 -0.56 15.32
CA GLN A 19 15.37 -0.16 14.28
C GLN A 19 14.96 1.11 13.52
N TYR A 20 13.66 1.35 13.38
CA TYR A 20 13.13 2.44 12.54
C TYR A 20 12.18 3.38 13.29
N GLU A 21 12.02 3.23 14.62
CA GLU A 21 11.10 4.02 15.46
C GLU A 21 9.66 4.08 14.91
N THR A 22 9.29 3.08 14.11
CA THR A 22 8.07 3.12 13.31
C THR A 22 7.08 2.07 13.79
N LYS A 23 5.90 2.52 14.20
CA LYS A 23 4.80 1.60 14.54
C LYS A 23 4.15 1.01 13.29
N ILE A 24 3.99 -0.31 13.26
CA ILE A 24 3.21 -1.00 12.23
C ILE A 24 1.73 -0.99 12.62
N ILE A 25 0.88 -0.72 11.62
CA ILE A 25 -0.57 -0.79 11.72
C ILE A 25 -1.02 -1.89 10.77
N ALA A 26 -1.29 -3.07 11.30
CA ALA A 26 -1.81 -4.22 10.56
C ALA A 26 -2.99 -4.83 11.34
N PRO A 27 -4.02 -5.35 10.66
CA PRO A 27 -5.11 -6.05 11.33
C PRO A 27 -4.61 -7.36 11.95
N HIS A 28 -5.08 -7.67 13.15
CA HIS A 28 -4.74 -8.93 13.82
C HIS A 28 -5.39 -10.14 13.14
N ARG A 29 -4.72 -11.29 13.25
CA ARG A 29 -5.24 -12.61 12.86
C ARG A 29 -6.35 -13.04 13.81
N LYS A 30 -7.36 -13.73 13.28
CA LYS A 30 -8.56 -14.15 14.05
C LYS A 30 -8.22 -15.04 15.26
N LYS A 31 -7.10 -15.78 15.22
CA LYS A 31 -6.65 -16.70 16.28
C LYS A 31 -5.76 -16.03 17.34
N ARG A 32 -5.54 -14.71 17.25
CA ARG A 32 -4.67 -14.00 18.17
C ARG A 32 -5.35 -13.92 19.55
N LYS A 33 -4.70 -14.49 20.56
CA LYS A 33 -5.25 -14.59 21.92
C LYS A 33 -5.10 -13.29 22.72
N GLN A 34 -4.03 -12.53 22.47
CA GLN A 34 -3.72 -11.28 23.16
C GLN A 34 -3.60 -10.15 22.14
N PRO A 35 -4.63 -9.30 21.98
CA PRO A 35 -4.57 -8.15 21.08
C PRO A 35 -3.65 -7.08 21.67
N THR A 36 -2.73 -6.56 20.84
CA THR A 36 -1.78 -5.49 21.22
C THR A 36 -2.25 -4.11 20.78
N GLN A 37 -3.35 -4.02 20.03
CA GLN A 37 -3.90 -2.76 19.53
C GLN A 37 -5.38 -2.59 19.90
N ASP A 38 -5.76 -1.36 20.27
CA ASP A 38 -7.16 -0.97 20.54
C ASP A 38 -8.00 -0.73 19.26
N GLY A 39 -7.43 -1.02 18.09
CA GLY A 39 -8.10 -0.90 16.78
C GLY A 39 -8.29 0.53 16.25
N ARG A 40 -7.99 1.59 17.02
CA ARG A 40 -8.08 2.99 16.54
C ARG A 40 -7.19 3.25 15.33
N GLY A 41 -5.98 2.68 15.31
CA GLY A 41 -5.04 2.77 14.19
C GLY A 41 -5.57 2.16 12.89
N LEU A 42 -6.46 1.15 12.98
CA LEU A 42 -7.03 0.47 11.81
C LEU A 42 -7.94 1.36 10.97
N ARG A 43 -8.37 2.53 11.47
CA ARG A 43 -9.06 3.55 10.66
C ARG A 43 -8.21 4.03 9.48
N ARG A 44 -6.87 4.03 9.62
CA ARG A 44 -5.94 4.33 8.53
C ARG A 44 -5.83 3.15 7.56
N TYR A 45 -5.74 1.93 8.07
CA TYR A 45 -5.78 0.71 7.26
C TYR A 45 -7.04 0.63 6.39
N LYS A 46 -8.21 0.99 6.93
CA LYS A 46 -9.49 1.06 6.18
C LYS A 46 -9.49 2.00 4.97
N ARG A 47 -8.50 2.89 4.82
CA ARG A 47 -8.37 3.78 3.65
C ARG A 47 -7.44 3.22 2.57
N ARG A 48 -6.74 2.11 2.86
CA ARG A 48 -5.76 1.48 1.96
C ARG A 48 -6.37 1.05 0.63
N TRP A 49 -7.64 0.63 0.62
CA TRP A 49 -8.35 0.23 -0.61
C TRP A 49 -8.33 1.31 -1.70
N LYS A 50 -8.24 2.60 -1.34
CA LYS A 50 -8.14 3.69 -2.32
C LYS A 50 -6.85 3.60 -3.14
N ILE A 51 -5.75 3.27 -2.48
CA ILE A 51 -4.42 3.12 -3.09
C ILE A 51 -4.37 1.83 -3.91
N GLU A 52 -4.87 0.72 -3.36
CA GLU A 52 -4.94 -0.56 -4.08
C GLU A 52 -5.79 -0.44 -5.36
N ARG A 53 -6.91 0.28 -5.28
CA ARG A 53 -7.75 0.57 -6.45
C ARG A 53 -7.02 1.41 -7.50
N LEU A 54 -6.26 2.44 -7.08
CA LEU A 54 -5.45 3.23 -8.00
C LEU A 54 -4.43 2.34 -8.74
N PHE A 55 -3.72 1.47 -8.03
CA PHE A 55 -2.79 0.53 -8.65
C PHE A 55 -3.49 -0.45 -9.59
N ALA A 56 -4.67 -0.96 -9.23
CA ALA A 56 -5.47 -1.82 -10.11
C ALA A 56 -5.87 -1.08 -11.40
N TRP A 57 -6.22 0.21 -11.33
CA TRP A 57 -6.48 1.01 -12.52
C TRP A 57 -5.24 1.23 -13.37
N LEU A 58 -4.11 1.56 -12.74
CA LEU A 58 -2.85 1.74 -13.46
C LEU A 58 -2.40 0.45 -14.16
N GLN A 59 -2.60 -0.70 -13.53
CA GLN A 59 -2.27 -2.01 -14.10
C GLN A 59 -3.19 -2.41 -15.28
N ASN A 60 -4.30 -1.71 -15.53
CA ASN A 60 -5.06 -1.92 -16.77
C ASN A 60 -4.36 -1.31 -17.99
N PHE A 61 -3.46 -0.35 -17.80
CA PHE A 61 -2.65 0.17 -18.89
C PHE A 61 -1.48 -0.78 -19.14
N ARG A 62 -1.55 -1.54 -20.24
CA ARG A 62 -0.53 -2.53 -20.61
C ARG A 62 0.90 -1.97 -20.64
N ARG A 63 1.06 -0.68 -20.98
CA ARG A 63 2.34 0.03 -20.98
C ARG A 63 2.93 0.25 -19.58
N LEU A 64 2.11 0.27 -18.53
CA LEU A 64 2.55 0.45 -17.14
C LEU A 64 2.81 -0.87 -16.42
N VAL A 65 2.24 -1.98 -16.89
CA VAL A 65 2.44 -3.31 -16.27
C VAL A 65 3.86 -3.82 -16.46
N VAL A 66 4.40 -3.68 -17.68
CA VAL A 66 5.77 -4.08 -18.00
C VAL A 66 6.52 -2.85 -18.47
N ARG A 67 7.64 -2.55 -17.80
CA ARG A 67 8.51 -1.44 -18.19
C ARG A 67 9.34 -1.84 -19.41
N TYR A 68 9.02 -1.24 -20.56
CA TYR A 68 9.79 -1.37 -21.79
C TYR A 68 10.82 -0.25 -21.98
N GLU A 69 10.78 0.75 -21.10
CA GLU A 69 11.49 2.01 -21.29
C GLU A 69 12.92 1.86 -20.78
N TYR A 70 13.88 2.30 -21.59
CA TYR A 70 15.29 2.28 -21.20
C TYR A 70 15.58 3.31 -20.09
N TYR A 71 14.99 4.49 -20.19
CA TYR A 71 15.17 5.58 -19.22
C TYR A 71 13.99 5.69 -18.26
N ASP A 72 14.28 5.92 -16.99
CA ASP A 72 13.28 6.02 -15.93
C ASP A 72 12.32 7.21 -16.14
N PHE A 73 12.82 8.36 -16.61
CA PHE A 73 12.00 9.55 -16.83
C PHE A 73 10.85 9.33 -17.85
N ASN A 74 11.07 8.48 -18.85
CA ASN A 74 10.02 8.13 -19.81
C ASN A 74 8.92 7.33 -19.14
N PHE A 75 9.29 6.39 -18.27
CA PHE A 75 8.33 5.60 -17.51
C PHE A 75 7.54 6.47 -16.53
N ASP A 76 8.20 7.41 -15.85
CA ASP A 76 7.53 8.38 -14.98
C ASP A 76 6.51 9.23 -15.75
N GLY A 77 6.86 9.66 -16.97
CA GLY A 77 5.94 10.34 -17.87
C GLY A 77 4.69 9.51 -18.20
N PHE A 78 4.86 8.20 -18.46
CA PHE A 78 3.72 7.30 -18.68
C PHE A 78 2.86 7.11 -17.42
N ILE A 79 3.46 7.07 -16.23
CA ILE A 79 2.69 7.01 -14.97
C ILE A 79 1.84 8.28 -14.83
N ALA A 80 2.44 9.46 -15.04
CA ALA A 80 1.73 10.72 -14.97
C ALA A 80 0.57 10.78 -15.98
N LEU A 81 0.81 10.32 -17.22
CA LEU A 81 -0.24 10.20 -18.25
C LEU A 81 -1.36 9.24 -17.81
N GLY A 82 -1.01 8.07 -17.25
CA GLY A 82 -1.98 7.10 -16.73
C GLY A 82 -2.88 7.69 -15.65
N CYS A 83 -2.29 8.44 -14.72
CA CYS A 83 -3.02 9.17 -13.69
C CYS A 83 -3.95 10.24 -14.29
N ALA A 84 -3.47 11.02 -15.26
CA ALA A 84 -4.28 12.04 -15.93
C ALA A 84 -5.49 11.42 -16.66
N MET A 85 -5.30 10.31 -17.37
CA MET A 85 -6.39 9.59 -18.03
C MET A 85 -7.44 9.07 -17.04
N ILE A 86 -7.02 8.52 -15.89
CA ILE A 86 -7.94 8.07 -14.84
C ILE A 86 -8.78 9.25 -14.32
N LEU A 87 -8.14 10.40 -14.07
CA LEU A 87 -8.83 11.60 -13.59
C LEU A 87 -9.84 12.10 -14.62
N LEU A 88 -9.44 12.24 -15.89
CA LEU A 88 -10.29 12.72 -16.97
C LEU A 88 -11.50 11.80 -17.25
N ARG A 89 -11.38 10.50 -17.01
CA ARG A 89 -12.49 9.54 -17.20
C ARG A 89 -13.59 9.67 -16.14
N HIS A 90 -13.28 10.30 -15.01
CA HIS A 90 -14.19 10.46 -13.88
C HIS A 90 -14.77 11.88 -13.73
N PHE A 91 -14.38 12.79 -14.62
CA PHE A 91 -15.08 14.05 -14.88
C PHE A 91 -16.11 13.83 -16.00
#